data_AF-X0KR34-F1
#
_entry.id   AF-X0KR34-F1
#
_cell.length_a   1.000
_cell.length_b   1.000
_cell.length_c   1.000
_cell.angle_alpha   90.00
_cell.angle_beta   90.00
_cell.angle_gamma   90.00
#
_symmetry.space_group_name_H-M   'P 1'
#
loop_
_entity.id
_entity.type
_entity.pdbx_description
1 polymer ?
#
loop_
_entity_poly.entity_id
_entity_poly.type
_entity_poly.pdbx_seq_one_letter_code
_entity_poly.pdbx_strand_id
1 'polypeptide(L)'
;MYILTCLPIVANSRCRRVCSVHGRVGRLSLTGPTEGTLLLYPFICERTSYMLMRPLFKPKKPKPEFQDRKAYLSPDNWELDFDTTNFPGSPHHRNQELNDETHPHLELPRTMVCMPKVYPGDSVWWHSDVIHAVESRHNGKNAAAVFYAPAVALTPKNMEYIRDQKATLLSGRPPPDFPGGTGESEFKSRGTGDDLLTVEGKEGQVLVTEASSVKKSADSGRIGLVPFKHTDTMSETERLTRQAANAILGF
;
A
#
# COMPACT_ATOMS: atom_id res chain seq x y z
N MET A 1 -9.19 16.30 -8.54
CA MET A 1 -8.06 15.43 -8.20
C MET A 1 -8.59 14.36 -7.26
N TYR A 2 -8.68 13.11 -7.71
CA TYR A 2 -9.11 12.00 -6.85
C TYR A 2 -7.90 11.51 -6.06
N ILE A 3 -7.95 11.63 -4.74
CA ILE A 3 -6.88 11.25 -3.83
C ILE A 3 -7.30 9.94 -3.17
N LEU A 4 -6.48 8.90 -3.35
CA LEU A 4 -6.78 7.53 -2.95
C LEU A 4 -5.98 7.17 -1.70
N THR A 5 -6.60 6.49 -0.73
CA THR A 5 -5.88 6.09 0.50
C THR A 5 -5.58 4.61 0.61
N CYS A 6 -5.79 3.84 -0.46
CA CYS A 6 -5.33 2.46 -0.58
C CYS A 6 -5.02 2.13 -2.04
N LEU A 7 -3.85 1.54 -2.27
CA LEU A 7 -3.31 0.95 -3.51
C LEU A 7 -3.79 1.54 -4.86
N PRO A 8 -2.91 2.20 -5.64
CA PRO A 8 -3.21 2.53 -7.04
C PRO A 8 -3.26 1.31 -7.98
N ILE A 9 -3.17 0.08 -7.47
CA ILE A 9 -2.86 -1.13 -8.26
C ILE A 9 -3.81 -2.28 -7.98
N VAL A 10 -4.87 -2.08 -7.19
CA VAL A 10 -5.92 -3.08 -7.13
C VAL A 10 -7.06 -2.60 -8.01
N ALA A 11 -7.17 -3.16 -9.21
CA ALA A 11 -8.24 -2.82 -10.15
C ALA A 11 -9.64 -3.04 -9.55
N ASN A 12 -9.76 -3.97 -8.58
CA ASN A 12 -11.00 -4.27 -7.86
C ASN A 12 -11.12 -3.59 -6.48
N SER A 13 -10.24 -2.64 -6.12
CA SER A 13 -10.20 -1.98 -4.81
C SER A 13 -10.14 -2.93 -3.59
N ARG A 14 -9.70 -4.19 -3.77
CA ARG A 14 -9.60 -5.23 -2.73
C ARG A 14 -8.20 -5.83 -2.63
N CYS A 15 -7.43 -5.43 -1.62
CA CYS A 15 -6.16 -6.08 -1.28
C CYS A 15 -6.41 -7.19 -0.26
N ARG A 16 -6.11 -8.46 -0.59
CA ARG A 16 -6.21 -9.57 0.35
C ARG A 16 -5.03 -9.64 1.32
N ARG A 17 -3.90 -9.03 0.95
CA ARG A 17 -2.71 -8.95 1.81
C ARG A 17 -2.82 -7.82 2.83
N VAL A 18 -2.29 -8.08 4.02
CA VAL A 18 -1.99 -7.07 5.04
C VAL A 18 -0.58 -6.55 4.77
N CYS A 19 -0.50 -5.29 4.36
CA CYS A 19 0.74 -4.58 4.11
C CYS A 19 0.94 -3.53 5.21
N SER A 20 2.01 -3.63 5.99
CA SER A 20 2.35 -2.61 7.00
C SER A 20 2.88 -1.32 6.36
N VAL A 21 3.52 -1.45 5.19
CA VAL A 21 4.03 -0.34 4.38
C VAL A 21 3.61 -0.59 2.93
N HIS A 22 2.79 0.31 2.38
CA HIS A 22 2.01 0.05 1.15
C HIS A 22 2.83 0.05 -0.14
N GLY A 23 4.07 0.52 -0.14
CA GLY A 23 4.88 0.37 -1.34
C GLY A 23 6.36 0.61 -1.10
N ARG A 24 7.21 -0.34 -1.50
CA ARG A 24 8.44 -0.01 -2.20
C ARG A 24 7.99 0.32 -3.61
N VAL A 25 8.33 1.51 -4.08
CA VAL A 25 8.28 1.76 -5.52
C VAL A 25 9.70 1.84 -6.01
N GLY A 26 10.19 0.74 -6.59
CA GLY A 26 11.48 0.72 -7.26
C GLY A 26 11.39 1.59 -8.49
N ARG A 27 12.23 2.63 -8.55
CA ARG A 27 12.27 3.52 -9.71
C ARG A 27 13.07 2.87 -10.82
N LEU A 28 12.49 2.89 -12.02
CA LEU A 28 13.14 2.43 -13.25
C LEU A 28 13.59 3.61 -14.12
N SER A 29 13.09 4.82 -13.83
CA SER A 29 13.46 6.05 -14.52
C SER A 29 13.66 7.20 -13.56
N LEU A 30 14.45 8.18 -14.01
CA LEU A 30 14.62 9.46 -13.33
C LEU A 30 13.29 10.22 -13.34
N THR A 31 12.81 10.60 -12.16
CA THR A 31 11.60 11.42 -12.01
C THR A 31 11.72 12.34 -10.79
N GLY A 32 11.08 13.50 -10.84
CA GLY A 32 10.99 14.43 -9.71
C GLY A 32 9.69 15.22 -9.67
N PRO A 33 9.62 16.23 -8.79
CA PRO A 33 8.43 17.07 -8.67
C PRO A 33 7.98 17.64 -10.02
N THR A 34 6.66 17.69 -10.24
CA THR A 34 5.98 18.10 -11.48
C THR A 34 6.07 17.12 -12.66
N GLU A 35 6.70 15.95 -12.46
CA GLU A 35 6.88 14.91 -13.46
C GLU A 35 5.97 13.69 -13.21
N GLY A 36 4.71 13.93 -12.83
CA GLY A 36 3.71 12.86 -12.70
C GLY A 36 4.00 11.92 -11.52
N THR A 37 4.56 12.45 -10.44
CA THR A 37 5.12 11.65 -9.35
C THR A 37 4.17 11.47 -8.16
N LEU A 38 4.62 10.73 -7.14
CA LEU A 38 3.85 10.41 -5.94
C LEU A 38 3.74 11.65 -5.02
N LEU A 39 2.52 11.93 -4.59
CA LEU A 39 2.19 12.90 -3.55
C LEU A 39 1.79 12.16 -2.28
N LEU A 40 2.22 12.65 -1.12
CA LEU A 40 1.95 12.07 0.19
C LEU A 40 1.40 13.15 1.13
N TYR A 41 0.48 12.76 2.02
CA TYR A 41 0.07 13.60 3.15
C TYR A 41 0.95 13.30 4.36
N PRO A 42 1.74 14.26 4.87
CA PRO A 42 2.79 13.97 5.85
C PRO A 42 2.29 13.86 7.30
N PHE A 43 1.00 14.10 7.58
CA PHE A 43 0.43 14.13 8.94
C PHE A 43 -0.36 12.85 9.25
N ILE A 44 0.33 11.75 9.51
CA ILE A 44 -0.30 10.42 9.62
C ILE A 44 -1.22 10.28 10.84
N CYS A 45 -0.81 10.81 11.99
CA CYS A 45 -1.57 10.69 13.25
C CYS A 45 -2.88 11.49 13.20
N GLU A 46 -2.77 12.73 12.72
CA GLU A 46 -3.88 13.66 12.53
C GLU A 46 -4.84 13.11 11.50
N ARG A 47 -4.32 12.58 10.39
CA ARG A 47 -5.13 11.92 9.37
C ARG A 47 -5.93 10.78 9.95
N THR A 48 -5.30 9.85 10.67
CA THR A 48 -6.01 8.66 11.17
C THR A 48 -7.11 9.05 12.15
N SER A 49 -6.82 9.96 13.07
CA SER A 49 -7.81 10.51 14.01
C SER A 49 -8.96 11.19 13.28
N TYR A 50 -8.63 12.04 12.30
CA TYR A 50 -9.62 12.74 11.50
C TYR A 50 -10.52 11.78 10.72
N MET A 51 -9.94 10.76 10.07
CA MET A 51 -10.68 9.78 9.29
C MET A 51 -11.62 8.92 10.15
N LEU A 52 -11.20 8.52 11.34
CA LEU A 52 -12.04 7.75 12.27
C LEU A 52 -13.22 8.56 12.79
N MET A 53 -12.98 9.85 13.08
CA MET A 53 -14.03 10.74 13.62
C MET A 53 -14.93 11.32 12.53
N ARG A 54 -14.47 11.43 11.28
CA ARG A 54 -15.17 12.16 10.21
C ARG A 54 -16.64 11.73 10.01
N PRO A 55 -17.00 10.44 10.01
CA PRO A 55 -18.38 10.00 9.87
C PRO A 55 -19.29 10.43 11.03
N LEU A 56 -18.72 10.71 12.20
CA LEU A 56 -19.46 11.08 13.41
C LEU A 56 -19.78 12.57 13.47
N PHE A 57 -19.33 13.40 12.51
CA PHE A 57 -19.55 14.84 12.52
C PHE A 57 -20.18 15.34 11.23
N LYS A 58 -21.29 16.08 11.37
CA LYS A 58 -21.94 16.81 10.27
C LYS A 58 -21.86 18.32 10.47
N PRO A 59 -21.85 19.11 9.39
CA PRO A 59 -21.89 20.55 9.51
C PRO A 59 -23.30 21.01 9.90
N LYS A 60 -23.41 21.93 10.87
CA LYS A 60 -24.67 22.57 11.26
C LYS A 60 -25.20 23.47 10.14
N LYS A 61 -24.30 24.19 9.48
CA LYS A 61 -24.59 25.03 8.30
C LYS A 61 -23.71 24.62 7.11
N PRO A 62 -24.27 24.58 5.89
CA PRO A 62 -23.56 24.16 4.70
C PRO A 62 -22.52 25.20 4.24
N LYS A 63 -21.50 24.74 3.50
CA LYS A 63 -20.38 25.56 2.99
C LYS A 63 -20.82 26.86 2.27
N PRO A 64 -21.87 26.90 1.44
CA PRO A 64 -22.29 28.13 0.75
C PRO A 64 -22.79 29.27 1.66
N GLU A 65 -23.13 28.99 2.93
CA GLU A 65 -23.56 30.03 3.87
C GLU A 65 -22.40 30.83 4.47
N PHE A 66 -21.15 30.42 4.21
CA PHE A 66 -19.96 31.08 4.72
C PHE A 66 -19.18 31.74 3.58
N GLN A 67 -18.79 33.00 3.78
CA GLN A 67 -17.89 33.70 2.87
C GLN A 67 -16.43 33.26 3.06
N ASP A 68 -16.06 32.92 4.29
CA ASP A 68 -14.71 32.48 4.65
C ASP A 68 -14.67 30.99 4.97
N ARG A 69 -13.64 30.31 4.43
CA ARG A 69 -13.38 28.90 4.67
C ARG A 69 -13.10 28.62 6.14
N LYS A 70 -12.36 29.49 6.85
CA LYS A 70 -12.06 29.25 8.27
C LYS A 70 -13.32 29.31 9.11
N ALA A 71 -14.25 30.21 8.78
CA ALA A 71 -15.56 30.26 9.44
C ALA A 71 -16.37 28.97 9.24
N TYR A 72 -16.41 28.42 8.02
CA TYR A 72 -17.07 27.13 7.75
C TYR A 72 -16.43 25.96 8.53
N LEU A 73 -15.10 25.96 8.66
CA LEU A 73 -14.34 24.91 9.34
C LEU A 73 -14.19 25.13 10.85
N SER A 74 -14.79 26.19 11.41
CA SER A 74 -14.78 26.44 12.84
C SER A 74 -15.42 25.26 13.60
N PRO A 75 -14.87 24.83 14.75
CA PRO A 75 -15.48 23.81 15.60
C PRO A 75 -16.96 24.07 15.91
N ASP A 76 -17.37 25.34 16.01
CA ASP A 76 -18.74 25.74 16.31
C ASP A 76 -19.76 25.29 15.24
N ASN A 77 -19.31 25.11 13.99
CA ASN A 77 -20.14 24.67 12.87
C ASN A 77 -20.29 23.14 12.79
N TRP A 78 -19.73 22.37 13.73
CA TRP A 78 -19.82 20.91 13.73
C TRP A 78 -20.64 20.40 14.91
N GLU A 79 -21.40 19.34 14.66
CA GLU A 79 -22.12 18.58 15.69
C GLU A 79 -21.99 17.09 15.44
N LEU A 80 -22.20 16.31 16.50
CA LEU A 80 -22.19 14.85 16.42
C LEU A 80 -23.41 14.36 15.63
N ASP A 81 -23.18 13.39 14.76
CA ASP A 81 -24.21 12.75 13.95
C ASP A 81 -24.31 11.27 14.30
N PHE A 82 -25.33 10.91 15.07
CA PHE A 82 -25.61 9.52 15.45
C PHE A 82 -26.79 8.93 14.67
N ASP A 83 -27.50 9.77 13.91
CA ASP A 83 -28.76 9.39 13.28
C ASP A 83 -28.58 8.95 11.83
N THR A 84 -27.49 9.36 11.18
CA THR A 84 -27.24 9.01 9.79
C THR A 84 -26.21 7.89 9.63
N THR A 85 -26.30 7.19 8.50
CA THR A 85 -25.31 6.20 8.08
C THR A 85 -24.34 6.79 7.05
N ASN A 86 -24.02 8.08 7.17
CA ASN A 86 -23.17 8.77 6.21
C ASN A 86 -21.69 8.54 6.51
N PHE A 87 -20.97 7.91 5.57
CA PHE A 87 -19.52 7.76 5.62
C PHE A 87 -18.92 8.53 4.44
N PRO A 88 -18.52 9.81 4.63
CA PRO A 88 -18.07 10.67 3.55
C PRO A 88 -16.88 10.05 2.80
N GLY A 89 -16.99 9.95 1.47
CA GLY A 89 -15.91 9.43 0.63
C GLY A 89 -15.62 7.93 0.81
N SER A 90 -16.54 7.16 1.41
CA SER A 90 -16.39 5.72 1.65
C SER A 90 -17.35 4.86 0.80
N PRO A 91 -17.24 4.87 -0.54
CA PRO A 91 -18.10 4.03 -1.37
C PRO A 91 -17.86 2.54 -1.10
N HIS A 92 -18.95 1.76 -1.07
CA HIS A 92 -18.86 0.32 -0.89
C HIS A 92 -17.99 -0.34 -1.96
N HIS A 93 -17.13 -1.27 -1.54
CA HIS A 93 -16.23 -2.02 -2.41
C HIS A 93 -15.25 -1.17 -3.23
N ARG A 94 -15.01 0.08 -2.83
CA ARG A 94 -14.04 0.98 -3.44
C ARG A 94 -13.05 1.49 -2.40
N ASN A 95 -11.97 2.07 -2.89
CA ASN A 95 -11.03 2.78 -2.04
C ASN A 95 -11.69 4.01 -1.40
N GLN A 96 -11.17 4.43 -0.26
CA GLN A 96 -11.57 5.68 0.37
C GLN A 96 -11.10 6.87 -0.48
N GLU A 97 -12.04 7.72 -0.85
CA GLU A 97 -11.89 8.88 -1.73
C GLU A 97 -11.89 10.17 -0.89
N LEU A 98 -10.81 10.95 -0.97
CA LEU A 98 -10.68 12.20 -0.22
C LEU A 98 -10.64 13.41 -1.15
N ASN A 99 -11.38 14.44 -0.79
CA ASN A 99 -11.43 15.72 -1.52
C ASN A 99 -11.83 16.88 -0.59
N ASP A 100 -11.84 18.10 -1.13
CA ASP A 100 -12.16 19.32 -0.39
C ASP A 100 -13.63 19.46 0.02
N GLU A 101 -14.53 18.67 -0.59
CA GLU A 101 -15.96 18.71 -0.30
C GLU A 101 -16.27 17.84 0.93
N THR A 102 -15.75 16.62 0.91
CA THR A 102 -15.99 15.60 1.95
C THR A 102 -15.04 15.73 3.13
N HIS A 103 -13.79 16.15 2.89
CA HIS A 103 -12.70 16.20 3.89
C HIS A 103 -11.95 17.55 3.88
N PRO A 104 -12.65 18.69 4.04
CA PRO A 104 -12.05 20.02 3.86
C PRO A 104 -10.92 20.34 4.86
N HIS A 105 -10.94 19.79 6.07
CA HIS A 105 -9.90 20.09 7.08
C HIS A 105 -8.52 19.53 6.69
N LEU A 106 -8.45 18.54 5.79
CA LEU A 106 -7.19 18.01 5.32
C LEU A 106 -6.44 19.00 4.42
N GLU A 107 -7.15 19.96 3.81
CA GLU A 107 -6.59 20.95 2.88
C GLU A 107 -5.65 20.32 1.84
N LEU A 108 -6.06 19.20 1.25
CA LEU A 108 -5.21 18.37 0.39
C LEU A 108 -4.45 19.15 -0.71
N PRO A 109 -5.01 20.17 -1.38
CA PRO A 109 -4.27 20.97 -2.37
C PRO A 109 -3.03 21.68 -1.80
N ARG A 110 -3.02 21.99 -0.50
CA ARG A 110 -1.94 22.70 0.20
C ARG A 110 -1.01 21.74 0.94
N THR A 111 -1.54 20.65 1.48
CA THR A 111 -0.85 19.79 2.45
C THR A 111 -0.19 18.55 1.84
N MET A 112 -0.61 18.17 0.63
CA MET A 112 0.04 17.06 -0.09
C MET A 112 1.43 17.50 -0.56
N VAL A 113 2.46 16.73 -0.23
CA VAL A 113 3.85 16.98 -0.60
C VAL A 113 4.32 15.99 -1.65
N CYS A 114 5.09 16.48 -2.61
CA CYS A 114 5.71 15.64 -3.63
C CYS A 114 6.90 14.89 -3.06
N MET A 115 7.09 13.65 -3.51
CA MET A 115 8.35 12.94 -3.28
C MET A 115 9.54 13.74 -3.87
N PRO A 116 10.75 13.61 -3.31
CA PRO A 116 11.93 14.23 -3.89
C PRO A 116 12.25 13.65 -5.27
N LYS A 117 13.22 14.26 -5.95
CA LYS A 117 13.82 13.69 -7.16
C LYS A 117 14.44 12.33 -6.83
N VAL A 118 14.14 11.34 -7.65
CA VAL A 118 14.58 9.95 -7.48
C VAL A 118 15.16 9.40 -8.78
N TYR A 119 16.13 8.52 -8.62
CA TYR A 119 16.94 7.91 -9.68
C TYR A 119 16.58 6.43 -9.84
N PRO A 120 16.88 5.82 -10.99
CA PRO A 120 16.76 4.37 -11.14
C PRO A 120 17.49 3.62 -10.01
N GLY A 121 16.79 2.69 -9.36
CA GLY A 121 17.29 1.95 -8.20
C GLY A 121 16.80 2.49 -6.85
N ASP A 122 16.36 3.75 -6.77
CA ASP A 122 15.80 4.31 -5.54
C ASP A 122 14.47 3.65 -5.19
N SER A 123 14.16 3.61 -3.89
CA SER A 123 12.87 3.16 -3.38
C SER A 123 12.24 4.20 -2.46
N VAL A 124 10.98 4.48 -2.71
CA VAL A 124 10.13 5.30 -1.84
C VAL A 124 9.21 4.38 -1.04
N TRP A 125 9.02 4.68 0.26
CA TRP A 125 8.20 3.94 1.20
C TRP A 125 7.21 4.85 1.93
N TRP A 126 5.98 4.37 2.15
CA TRP A 126 4.97 5.06 2.98
C TRP A 126 4.09 4.05 3.73
N HIS A 127 3.70 4.43 4.95
CA HIS A 127 2.84 3.60 5.80
C HIS A 127 1.48 3.36 5.16
N SER A 128 0.82 2.26 5.54
CA SER A 128 -0.42 1.82 4.91
C SER A 128 -1.51 2.89 4.91
N ASP A 129 -1.59 3.64 5.99
CA ASP A 129 -2.65 4.62 6.24
C ASP A 129 -2.33 6.01 5.68
N VAL A 130 -1.17 6.19 5.03
CA VAL A 130 -0.81 7.49 4.44
C VAL A 130 -1.70 7.78 3.23
N ILE A 131 -2.31 8.96 3.23
CA ILE A 131 -3.01 9.49 2.05
C ILE A 131 -1.99 9.72 0.96
N HIS A 132 -2.26 9.22 -0.23
CA HIS A 132 -1.37 9.38 -1.37
C HIS A 132 -2.14 9.72 -2.64
N ALA A 133 -1.46 10.33 -3.59
CA ALA A 133 -1.99 10.60 -4.91
C ALA A 133 -0.85 10.58 -5.93
N VAL A 134 -1.19 10.61 -7.21
CA VAL A 134 -0.24 10.90 -8.28
C VAL A 134 -0.52 12.32 -8.75
N GLU A 135 0.53 13.07 -9.07
CA GLU A 135 0.39 14.39 -9.69
C GLU A 135 -0.49 14.28 -10.94
N SER A 136 -1.44 15.19 -11.09
CA SER A 136 -2.41 15.15 -12.20
C SER A 136 -1.81 15.47 -13.57
N ARG A 137 -0.56 15.94 -13.61
CA ARG A 137 0.16 16.32 -14.83
C ARG A 137 1.57 15.76 -14.77
N HIS A 138 2.07 15.34 -15.93
CA HIS A 138 3.45 14.93 -16.14
C HIS A 138 4.12 15.90 -17.11
N ASN A 139 4.93 16.82 -16.59
CA ASN A 139 5.67 17.79 -17.40
C ASN A 139 7.11 17.34 -17.71
N GLY A 140 7.49 16.14 -17.26
CA GLY A 140 8.81 15.57 -17.52
C GLY A 140 8.95 15.07 -18.96
N LYS A 141 10.19 15.01 -19.44
CA LYS A 141 10.49 14.55 -20.81
C LYS A 141 10.57 13.03 -20.95
N ASN A 142 10.76 12.33 -19.84
CA ASN A 142 10.97 10.88 -19.81
C ASN A 142 9.74 10.17 -19.27
N ALA A 143 9.58 8.89 -19.57
CA ALA A 143 8.55 8.06 -18.94
C ALA A 143 8.76 8.01 -17.41
N ALA A 144 7.67 8.05 -16.64
CA ALA A 144 7.68 7.80 -15.21
C ALA A 144 7.40 6.31 -14.95
N ALA A 145 8.45 5.50 -14.86
CA ALA A 145 8.36 4.04 -14.78
C ALA A 145 8.73 3.54 -13.38
N VAL A 146 7.86 2.67 -12.86
CA VAL A 146 7.89 2.20 -11.48
C VAL A 146 7.58 0.71 -11.38
N PHE A 147 8.19 0.04 -10.41
CA PHE A 147 7.82 -1.32 -10.01
C PHE A 147 7.34 -1.32 -8.56
N TYR A 148 6.17 -1.92 -8.32
CA TYR A 148 5.55 -1.95 -7.00
C TYR A 148 5.87 -3.24 -6.25
N ALA A 149 6.45 -3.10 -5.06
CA ALA A 149 6.78 -4.22 -4.18
C ALA A 149 6.48 -3.85 -2.71
N PRO A 150 5.31 -4.20 -2.16
CA PRO A 150 4.97 -3.84 -0.77
C PRO A 150 5.86 -4.57 0.26
N ALA A 151 5.89 -4.05 1.49
CA ALA A 151 6.33 -4.82 2.66
C ALA A 151 5.15 -5.61 3.20
N VAL A 152 5.28 -6.93 3.21
CA VAL A 152 4.24 -7.87 3.64
C VAL A 152 4.82 -8.71 4.76
N ALA A 153 4.25 -8.61 5.96
CA ALA A 153 4.70 -9.35 7.12
C ALA A 153 4.30 -10.84 7.01
N LEU A 154 5.08 -11.72 7.63
CA LEU A 154 4.73 -13.13 7.75
C LEU A 154 3.56 -13.28 8.72
N THR A 155 2.36 -13.52 8.18
CA THR A 155 1.13 -13.75 8.95
C THR A 155 0.31 -14.87 8.30
N PRO A 156 -0.51 -15.62 9.05
CA PRO A 156 -1.36 -16.67 8.46
C PRO A 156 -2.18 -16.17 7.26
N LYS A 157 -2.82 -15.01 7.38
CA LYS A 157 -3.59 -14.38 6.29
C LYS A 157 -2.74 -14.08 5.05
N ASN A 158 -1.53 -13.56 5.24
CA ASN A 158 -0.65 -13.31 4.10
C ASN A 158 -0.17 -14.62 3.47
N MET A 159 0.00 -15.68 4.26
CA MET A 159 0.40 -17.00 3.74
C MET A 159 -0.69 -17.68 2.91
N GLU A 160 -1.96 -17.50 3.27
CA GLU A 160 -3.08 -17.93 2.42
C GLU A 160 -3.02 -17.26 1.04
N TYR A 161 -2.71 -15.95 1.00
CA TYR A 161 -2.51 -15.25 -0.26
C TYR A 161 -1.28 -15.76 -1.02
N ILE A 162 -0.16 -16.02 -0.33
CA ILE A 162 1.05 -16.56 -0.97
C ILE A 162 0.78 -17.95 -1.58
N ARG A 163 0.02 -18.81 -0.91
CA ARG A 163 -0.42 -20.11 -1.45
C ARG A 163 -1.14 -19.93 -2.79
N ASP A 164 -2.10 -19.01 -2.85
CA ASP A 164 -2.86 -18.75 -4.09
C ASP A 164 -2.00 -18.07 -5.16
N GLN A 165 -1.15 -17.12 -4.75
CA GLN A 165 -0.20 -16.43 -5.62
C GLN A 165 0.79 -17.41 -6.26
N LYS A 166 1.30 -18.38 -5.50
CA LYS A 166 2.17 -19.45 -5.99
C LYS A 166 1.51 -20.23 -7.13
N ALA A 167 0.24 -20.60 -7.00
CA ALA A 167 -0.49 -21.28 -8.07
C ALA A 167 -0.61 -20.42 -9.34
N THR A 168 -0.87 -19.12 -9.18
CA THR A 168 -0.93 -18.16 -10.32
C THR A 168 0.44 -17.94 -10.96
N LEU A 169 1.52 -17.88 -10.17
CA LEU A 169 2.89 -17.81 -10.68
C LEU A 169 3.24 -19.05 -11.51
N LEU A 170 2.93 -20.25 -11.03
CA LEU A 170 3.24 -21.48 -11.77
C LEU A 170 2.47 -21.55 -13.09
N SER A 171 1.20 -21.12 -13.10
CA SER A 171 0.36 -21.10 -14.31
C SER A 171 0.54 -19.87 -15.21
N GLY A 172 1.33 -18.87 -14.80
CA GLY A 172 1.51 -17.61 -15.54
C GLY A 172 0.28 -16.72 -15.60
N ARG A 173 -0.73 -16.96 -14.75
CA ARG A 173 -1.98 -16.19 -14.72
C ARG A 173 -1.87 -15.01 -13.75
N PRO A 174 -2.75 -13.99 -13.88
CA PRO A 174 -2.76 -12.86 -12.96
C PRO A 174 -3.04 -13.30 -11.51
N PRO A 175 -2.44 -12.66 -10.50
CA PRO A 175 -2.71 -12.96 -9.09
C PRO A 175 -4.17 -12.68 -8.69
N PRO A 176 -4.69 -13.27 -7.59
CA PRO A 176 -6.11 -13.24 -7.23
C PRO A 176 -6.74 -11.86 -6.97
N ASP A 177 -5.94 -10.82 -6.72
CA ASP A 177 -6.41 -9.46 -6.47
C ASP A 177 -6.55 -8.64 -7.77
N PHE A 178 -6.06 -9.16 -8.89
CA PHE A 178 -6.11 -8.52 -10.20
C PHE A 178 -7.26 -9.09 -11.06
N PRO A 179 -7.67 -8.37 -12.11
CA PRO A 179 -8.59 -8.93 -13.09
C PRO A 179 -8.02 -10.25 -13.64
N GLY A 180 -8.85 -11.28 -13.69
CA GLY A 180 -8.45 -12.60 -14.20
C GLY A 180 -8.15 -12.58 -15.71
N GLY A 181 -7.81 -13.75 -16.25
CA GLY A 181 -7.49 -13.94 -17.66
C GLY A 181 -6.33 -14.91 -17.85
N THR A 182 -5.81 -14.98 -19.08
CA THR A 182 -4.61 -15.77 -19.40
C THR A 182 -3.34 -15.12 -18.84
N GLY A 183 -3.32 -13.79 -18.71
CA GLY A 183 -2.17 -13.06 -18.20
C GLY A 183 -0.94 -13.30 -19.07
N GLU A 184 0.16 -13.71 -18.44
CA GLU A 184 1.44 -13.96 -19.11
C GLU A 184 1.60 -15.44 -19.48
N SER A 185 0.55 -16.28 -19.36
CA SER A 185 0.66 -17.74 -19.51
C SER A 185 1.21 -18.20 -20.86
N GLU A 186 1.03 -17.39 -21.90
CA GLU A 186 1.49 -17.68 -23.28
C GLU A 186 2.75 -16.90 -23.67
N PHE A 187 3.29 -16.08 -22.76
CA PHE A 187 4.44 -15.23 -23.06
C PHE A 187 5.74 -16.03 -23.05
N LYS A 188 6.59 -15.76 -24.03
CA LYS A 188 7.96 -16.29 -24.07
C LYS A 188 8.82 -15.58 -23.04
N SER A 189 9.75 -16.30 -22.42
CA SER A 189 10.70 -15.75 -21.44
C SER A 189 10.04 -15.09 -20.21
N ARG A 190 8.88 -15.59 -19.81
CA ARG A 190 8.22 -15.21 -18.55
C ARG A 190 9.07 -15.66 -17.36
N GLY A 191 9.11 -14.84 -16.31
CA GLY A 191 9.70 -15.24 -15.03
C GLY A 191 8.98 -16.44 -14.40
N THR A 192 9.75 -17.43 -13.97
CA THR A 192 9.32 -18.69 -13.37
C THR A 192 9.90 -18.86 -11.97
N GLY A 193 9.56 -19.98 -11.31
CA GLY A 193 10.19 -20.34 -10.04
C GLY A 193 11.70 -20.63 -10.17
N ASP A 194 12.18 -20.97 -11.37
CA ASP A 194 13.58 -21.29 -11.62
C ASP A 194 14.45 -20.03 -11.69
N ASP A 195 13.86 -18.89 -12.02
CA ASP A 195 14.52 -17.57 -12.02
C ASP A 195 14.77 -17.04 -10.59
N LEU A 196 14.32 -17.76 -9.56
CA LEU A 196 14.62 -17.47 -8.15
C LEU A 196 15.98 -18.08 -7.80
N LEU A 197 17.02 -17.27 -8.00
CA LEU A 197 18.42 -17.70 -7.89
C LEU A 197 18.90 -18.00 -6.46
N THR A 198 18.19 -17.54 -5.44
CA THR A 198 18.60 -17.69 -4.04
C THR A 198 17.62 -18.57 -3.25
N VAL A 199 18.15 -19.33 -2.28
CA VAL A 199 17.33 -20.11 -1.35
C VAL A 199 16.38 -19.19 -0.60
N GLU A 200 16.89 -18.02 -0.24
CA GLU A 200 16.13 -16.90 0.28
C GLU A 200 14.96 -16.61 -0.64
N GLY A 201 15.20 -16.28 -1.91
CA GLY A 201 14.19 -16.01 -2.93
C GLY A 201 13.08 -17.06 -3.00
N LYS A 202 13.42 -18.33 -2.78
CA LYS A 202 12.48 -19.46 -2.71
C LYS A 202 11.74 -19.55 -1.36
N GLU A 203 12.39 -19.20 -0.24
CA GLU A 203 11.95 -19.38 1.16
C GLU A 203 10.83 -18.43 1.62
N GLY A 204 10.99 -17.11 1.76
CA GLY A 204 9.80 -16.29 2.15
C GLY A 204 9.87 -15.10 3.13
N GLN A 205 11.01 -14.52 3.50
CA GLN A 205 11.05 -13.40 4.47
C GLN A 205 11.43 -11.98 3.94
N VAL A 206 11.21 -10.92 4.73
CA VAL A 206 11.61 -9.54 4.38
C VAL A 206 12.48 -8.96 5.49
N LEU A 207 13.71 -8.53 5.17
CA LEU A 207 14.54 -7.73 6.06
C LEU A 207 13.96 -6.31 6.18
N VAL A 208 13.65 -5.89 7.41
CA VAL A 208 13.62 -4.48 7.80
C VAL A 208 15.01 -4.19 8.35
N THR A 209 15.86 -3.53 7.59
CA THR A 209 17.18 -3.10 8.09
C THR A 209 17.07 -1.70 8.65
N GLU A 210 17.18 -1.56 9.98
CA GLU A 210 17.66 -0.31 10.55
C GLU A 210 19.12 -0.10 10.18
N ALA A 211 19.46 1.15 9.88
CA ALA A 211 20.79 1.57 9.49
C ALA A 211 21.74 1.48 10.69
N SER A 212 22.49 0.38 10.81
CA SER A 212 23.89 0.33 11.26
C SER A 212 24.29 -1.12 11.58
N SER A 213 25.51 -1.50 11.21
CA SER A 213 26.17 -2.79 11.48
C SER A 213 25.54 -4.05 10.84
N VAL A 214 25.97 -4.35 9.62
CA VAL A 214 25.70 -5.62 8.93
C VAL A 214 26.43 -6.76 9.64
N LYS A 215 25.75 -7.42 10.58
CA LYS A 215 25.91 -8.86 10.80
C LYS A 215 24.92 -9.57 9.87
N LYS A 216 25.42 -10.51 9.07
CA LYS A 216 24.62 -11.40 8.21
C LYS A 216 23.71 -12.28 9.08
N SER A 217 22.54 -11.81 9.48
CA SER A 217 21.45 -12.73 9.87
C SER A 217 20.68 -13.06 8.59
N ALA A 218 20.93 -14.26 8.09
CA ALA A 218 20.29 -14.82 6.91
C ALA A 218 18.84 -15.18 7.25
N ASP A 219 17.86 -14.49 6.68
CA ASP A 219 16.43 -14.85 6.69
C ASP A 219 15.64 -13.84 5.82
N SER A 220 15.51 -14.10 4.50
CA SER A 220 14.72 -13.29 3.53
C SER A 220 14.19 -14.11 2.31
N GLY A 221 13.22 -13.63 1.53
CA GLY A 221 12.64 -14.05 0.22
C GLY A 221 11.13 -14.32 0.18
N ARG A 222 10.42 -14.85 -0.85
CA ARG A 222 8.99 -14.42 -1.07
C ARG A 222 7.95 -15.37 -1.75
N ILE A 223 8.27 -16.60 -2.19
CA ILE A 223 7.45 -17.53 -3.03
C ILE A 223 6.48 -18.54 -2.34
N GLY A 224 6.85 -19.04 -1.15
CA GLY A 224 6.25 -20.28 -0.60
C GLY A 224 6.55 -21.54 -1.43
N LEU A 225 7.66 -21.56 -2.18
CA LEU A 225 8.08 -22.70 -3.01
C LEU A 225 8.83 -23.78 -2.22
N VAL A 226 9.40 -23.40 -1.07
CA VAL A 226 10.08 -24.30 -0.12
C VAL A 226 9.61 -23.97 1.30
N PRO A 227 9.76 -24.89 2.28
CA PRO A 227 9.37 -24.62 3.66
C PRO A 227 10.28 -23.56 4.31
N PHE A 228 9.69 -22.78 5.20
CA PHE A 228 10.41 -21.94 6.15
C PHE A 228 11.24 -22.82 7.09
N LYS A 229 12.52 -22.49 7.24
CA LYS A 229 13.44 -23.15 8.17
C LYS A 229 13.22 -22.72 9.62
N HIS A 230 13.59 -23.60 10.54
CA HIS A 230 13.68 -23.32 11.97
C HIS A 230 15.14 -23.33 12.39
N THR A 231 15.51 -22.42 13.29
CA THR A 231 16.82 -22.43 13.96
C THR A 231 16.63 -22.36 15.46
N ASP A 232 17.58 -22.91 16.22
CA ASP A 232 17.51 -22.98 17.68
C ASP A 232 17.62 -21.60 18.35
N THR A 233 18.04 -20.58 17.60
CA THR A 233 18.15 -19.19 18.06
C THR A 233 16.86 -18.38 17.89
N MET A 234 15.83 -18.94 17.23
CA MET A 234 14.57 -18.24 17.02
C MET A 234 13.72 -18.17 18.29
N SER A 235 12.96 -17.08 18.42
CA SER A 235 11.93 -17.00 19.46
C SER A 235 10.82 -18.02 19.24
N GLU A 236 10.13 -18.42 20.31
CA GLU A 236 8.99 -19.34 20.23
C GLU A 236 7.91 -18.81 19.29
N THR A 237 7.57 -17.52 19.39
CA THR A 237 6.57 -16.87 18.53
C THR A 237 6.96 -16.97 17.05
N GLU A 238 8.22 -16.75 16.73
CA GLU A 238 8.70 -16.81 15.35
C GLU A 238 8.66 -18.24 14.82
N ARG A 239 9.05 -19.23 15.63
CA ARG A 239 8.97 -20.65 15.29
C ARG A 239 7.53 -21.07 15.02
N LEU A 240 6.60 -20.74 15.91
CA LEU A 240 5.17 -21.04 15.73
C LEU A 240 4.60 -20.38 14.48
N THR A 241 5.02 -19.15 14.19
CA THR A 241 4.59 -18.42 12.99
C THR A 241 5.09 -19.10 11.71
N ARG A 242 6.35 -19.52 11.66
CA ARG A 242 6.91 -20.28 10.52
C ARG A 242 6.28 -21.66 10.37
N GLN A 243 5.99 -22.35 11.47
CA GLN A 243 5.26 -23.64 11.46
C GLN A 243 3.85 -23.49 10.88
N ALA A 244 3.09 -22.49 11.33
CA ALA A 244 1.77 -22.19 10.79
C ALA A 244 1.83 -21.83 9.30
N ALA A 245 2.85 -21.07 8.88
CA ALA A 245 3.07 -20.73 7.48
C ALA A 245 3.34 -21.97 6.62
N ASN A 246 4.19 -22.89 7.09
CA ASN A 246 4.47 -24.16 6.41
C ASN A 246 3.20 -25.01 6.23
N ALA A 247 2.40 -25.14 7.29
CA ALA A 247 1.14 -25.87 7.24
C ALA A 247 0.17 -25.29 6.20
N ILE A 248 0.06 -23.96 6.10
CA ILE A 248 -0.78 -23.28 5.10
C ILE A 248 -0.27 -23.51 3.67
N LEU A 249 1.04 -23.58 3.49
CA LEU A 249 1.69 -23.83 2.20
C LEU A 249 1.70 -25.32 1.80
N GLY A 250 1.32 -26.22 2.71
CA GLY A 250 1.29 -27.67 2.48
C GLY A 250 2.66 -28.35 2.64
N PHE A 251 3.52 -27.83 3.51
CA PHE A 251 4.79 -28.46 3.91
C PHE A 251 4.69 -29.16 5.27
#